data_AF-A0A7I9ZX85-F1
#
_entry.id   AF-A0A7I9ZX85-F1
#
_cell.length_a   1.000
_cell.length_b   1.000
_cell.length_c   1.000
_cell.angle_alpha   90.00
_cell.angle_beta   90.00
_cell.angle_gamma   90.00
#
_symmetry.space_group_name_H-M   'P 1'
#
loop_
_entity.id
_entity.type
_entity.pdbx_description
1 polymer ?
#
loop_
_entity_poly.entity_id
_entity_poly.type
_entity_poly.pdbx_seq_one_letter_code
_entity_poly.pdbx_strand_id
1 'polypeptide(L)'
;MSKEKQIWDLVSRILDNCGEESDGISIHESEDTGNYELHRKIYTHHGYCFELTCYTDYDPEEISDVENGCVYCFSEPWDGFNEAGIDKAIEILKELV
;
A
#
# COMPACT_ATOMS: atom_id res chain seq x y z
N MET A 1 7.50 13.37 -2.54
CA MET A 1 6.53 12.27 -2.70
C MET A 1 7.28 11.07 -3.22
N SER A 2 7.56 10.16 -2.28
CA SER A 2 8.07 8.83 -2.56
C SER A 2 7.07 8.01 -3.39
N LYS A 3 7.52 6.91 -3.98
CA LYS A 3 6.62 6.01 -4.71
C LYS A 3 5.70 5.27 -3.75
N GLU A 4 6.18 5.00 -2.54
CA GLU A 4 5.51 4.37 -1.42
C GLU A 4 4.33 5.23 -0.97
N LYS A 5 4.55 6.54 -0.80
CA LYS A 5 3.47 7.49 -0.56
C LYS A 5 2.52 7.60 -1.74
N GLN A 6 3.04 7.64 -2.97
CA GLN A 6 2.20 7.74 -4.16
C GLN A 6 1.22 6.56 -4.27
N ILE A 7 1.72 5.33 -4.11
CA ILE A 7 0.87 4.14 -4.17
C ILE A 7 -0.10 4.11 -2.98
N TRP A 8 0.33 4.57 -1.79
CA TRP A 8 -0.54 4.72 -0.63
C TRP A 8 -1.72 5.67 -0.87
N ASP A 9 -1.44 6.87 -1.38
CA ASP A 9 -2.48 7.87 -1.68
C ASP A 9 -3.44 7.35 -2.74
N LEU A 10 -2.93 6.59 -3.71
CA LEU A 10 -3.73 6.01 -4.78
C LEU A 10 -4.65 4.90 -4.25
N VAL A 11 -4.13 3.98 -3.43
CA VAL A 11 -4.94 2.94 -2.76
C VAL A 11 -5.99 3.58 -1.85
N SER A 12 -5.65 4.64 -1.11
CA SER A 12 -6.61 5.39 -0.30
C SER A 12 -7.76 5.93 -1.15
N ARG A 13 -7.44 6.52 -2.31
CA ARG A 13 -8.46 7.05 -3.24
C ARG A 13 -9.33 5.95 -3.81
N ILE A 14 -8.80 4.77 -4.10
CA ILE A 14 -9.61 3.63 -4.57
C ILE A 14 -10.56 3.18 -3.45
N LEU A 15 -10.06 3.00 -2.23
CA LEU A 15 -10.89 2.63 -1.07
C LEU A 15 -12.02 3.64 -0.83
N ASP A 16 -11.71 4.94 -0.85
CA ASP A 16 -12.68 6.00 -0.60
C ASP A 16 -13.79 6.08 -1.68
N ASN A 17 -13.45 5.82 -2.94
CA ASN A 17 -14.40 5.95 -4.07
C ASN A 17 -15.13 4.65 -4.42
N CYS A 18 -14.44 3.51 -4.31
CA CYS A 18 -14.89 2.22 -4.83
C CYS A 18 -15.10 1.16 -3.73
N GLY A 19 -14.55 1.37 -2.53
CA GLY A 19 -14.57 0.39 -1.44
C GLY A 19 -13.46 -0.67 -1.56
N GLU A 20 -13.62 -1.77 -0.82
CA GLU A 20 -12.62 -2.84 -0.68
C GLU A 20 -12.44 -3.70 -1.94
N GLU A 21 -13.43 -3.74 -2.85
CA GLU A 21 -13.35 -4.53 -4.09
C GLU A 21 -13.74 -3.67 -5.30
N SER A 22 -12.83 -3.55 -6.26
CA SER A 22 -13.06 -2.75 -7.47
C SER A 22 -12.28 -3.30 -8.66
N ASP A 23 -12.98 -3.59 -9.76
CA ASP A 23 -12.43 -3.98 -11.07
C ASP A 23 -11.28 -5.01 -11.02
N GLY A 24 -11.48 -6.05 -10.22
CA GLY A 24 -10.49 -7.12 -10.03
C GLY A 24 -9.28 -6.72 -9.18
N ILE A 25 -9.39 -5.67 -8.37
CA ILE A 25 -8.56 -5.41 -7.21
C ILE A 25 -9.38 -5.66 -5.94
N SER A 26 -8.74 -6.27 -4.94
CA SER A 26 -9.28 -6.40 -3.59
C SER A 26 -8.27 -5.83 -2.59
N ILE A 27 -8.74 -4.94 -1.72
CA ILE A 27 -7.94 -4.21 -0.74
C ILE A 27 -8.46 -4.56 0.65
N HIS A 28 -7.60 -5.10 1.49
CA HIS A 28 -7.92 -5.39 2.88
C HIS A 28 -7.11 -4.49 3.79
N GLU A 29 -7.80 -3.67 4.58
CA GLU A 29 -7.18 -2.79 5.55
C GLU A 29 -7.23 -3.42 6.94
N SER A 30 -6.11 -3.34 7.67
CA SER A 30 -6.01 -3.74 9.06
C SER A 30 -5.18 -2.72 9.81
N GLU A 31 -5.69 -2.27 10.95
CA GLU A 31 -4.98 -1.38 11.85
C GLU A 31 -4.42 -2.19 13.02
N ASP A 32 -3.10 -2.09 13.25
CA ASP A 32 -2.53 -2.56 14.51
C ASP A 32 -2.59 -1.42 15.54
N THR A 33 -3.62 -1.49 16.38
CA THR A 33 -3.86 -0.53 17.47
C THR A 33 -2.73 -0.48 18.51
N GLY A 34 -1.79 -1.43 18.50
CA GLY A 34 -0.64 -1.44 19.41
C GLY A 34 0.48 -0.47 19.02
N ASN A 35 0.67 -0.25 17.71
CA ASN A 35 1.80 0.52 17.16
C ASN A 35 1.39 1.71 16.27
N TYR A 36 0.09 2.01 16.18
CA TYR A 36 -0.44 3.03 15.25
C TYR A 36 0.04 2.81 13.80
N GLU A 37 -0.01 1.55 13.38
CA GLU A 37 0.35 1.13 12.04
C GLU A 37 -0.90 0.79 11.25
N LEU A 38 -1.01 1.38 10.05
CA LEU A 38 -2.05 1.00 9.10
C LEU A 38 -1.44 0.10 8.03
N HIS A 39 -1.96 -1.12 7.93
CA HIS A 39 -1.54 -2.12 6.97
C HIS A 39 -2.62 -2.32 5.93
N ARG A 40 -2.23 -2.35 4.65
CA ARG A 40 -3.12 -2.59 3.53
C ARG A 40 -2.55 -3.69 2.68
N LYS A 41 -3.40 -4.66 2.40
CA LYS A 41 -3.06 -5.81 1.57
C LYS A 41 -3.86 -5.77 0.28
N ILE A 42 -3.17 -5.78 -0.84
CA ILE A 42 -3.76 -5.56 -2.15
C ILE A 42 -3.57 -6.81 -3.00
N TYR A 43 -4.68 -7.37 -3.47
CA TYR A 43 -4.71 -8.47 -4.43
C TYR A 43 -5.21 -7.98 -5.78
N THR A 44 -4.61 -8.48 -6.85
CA THR A 44 -5.02 -8.17 -8.22
C THR A 44 -5.42 -9.42 -8.98
N HIS A 45 -6.38 -9.31 -9.89
CA HIS A 45 -6.82 -10.41 -10.75
C HIS A 45 -5.73 -10.85 -11.75
N HIS A 46 -4.74 -9.99 -11.98
CA HIS A 46 -3.53 -10.28 -12.75
C HIS A 46 -2.56 -11.22 -12.01
N GLY A 47 -2.90 -11.65 -10.80
CA GLY A 47 -2.07 -12.54 -10.00
C GLY A 47 -0.91 -11.84 -9.30
N TYR A 48 -0.93 -10.50 -9.18
CA TYR A 48 -0.02 -9.76 -8.31
C TYR A 48 -0.61 -9.59 -6.91
N CYS A 49 0.27 -9.56 -5.91
CA CYS A 49 -0.09 -9.26 -4.53
C CYS A 49 1.01 -8.43 -3.87
N PHE A 50 0.61 -7.37 -3.17
CA PHE A 50 1.55 -6.50 -2.46
C PHE A 50 0.91 -5.92 -1.19
N GLU A 51 1.76 -5.51 -0.26
CA GLU A 51 1.38 -4.89 1.00
C GLU A 51 1.92 -3.47 1.06
N LEU A 52 1.14 -2.61 1.70
CA LEU A 52 1.54 -1.27 2.06
C LEU A 52 1.42 -1.11 3.57
N THR A 53 2.41 -0.46 4.18
CA THR A 53 2.36 -0.12 5.59
C THR A 53 2.62 1.36 5.78
N CYS A 54 1.84 1.98 6.66
CA CYS A 54 2.03 3.34 7.13
C CYS A 54 2.32 3.31 8.63
N TYR A 55 3.55 3.65 9.01
CA TYR A 55 3.99 3.77 10.40
C TYR A 55 3.89 5.22 10.86
N THR A 56 3.25 5.46 12.01
CA THR A 56 3.26 6.77 12.67
C THR A 56 4.13 6.79 13.93
N ASP A 57 4.40 5.63 14.52
CA ASP A 57 5.40 5.43 15.56
C ASP A 57 6.68 4.86 14.93
N TYR A 58 7.72 5.69 14.83
CA TYR A 58 8.99 5.33 14.22
C TYR A 58 10.14 6.00 14.97
N ASP A 59 11.31 5.36 14.98
CA ASP A 59 12.52 5.97 15.54
C ASP A 59 13.08 7.01 14.55
N PRO A 60 13.09 8.31 14.90
CA PRO A 60 13.62 9.36 14.04
C PRO A 60 15.14 9.25 13.81
N GLU A 61 15.87 8.46 14.61
CA GLU A 61 17.29 8.19 14.38
C GLU A 61 17.52 7.11 13.32
N GLU A 62 16.53 6.23 13.07
CA GLU A 62 16.64 5.13 12.10
C GLU A 62 15.99 5.45 10.75
N ILE A 63 15.04 6.39 10.69
CA ILE A 63 14.27 6.69 9.47
C ILE A 63 14.32 8.17 9.10
N SER A 64 14.84 8.47 7.91
CA SER A 64 14.91 9.84 7.35
C SER A 64 13.71 10.23 6.48
N ASP A 65 12.99 9.25 5.95
CA ASP A 65 12.07 9.46 4.83
C ASP A 65 10.60 9.54 5.28
N VAL A 66 10.34 10.50 6.16
CA VAL A 66 9.01 10.77 6.73
C VAL A 66 8.22 11.71 5.82
N GLU A 67 6.99 11.35 5.48
CA GLU A 67 6.08 12.18 4.71
C GLU A 67 4.71 12.32 5.40
N ASN A 68 4.28 13.54 5.71
CA ASN A 68 3.05 13.83 6.51
C ASN A 68 3.05 13.20 7.92
N GLY A 69 4.23 13.02 8.53
CA GLY A 69 4.33 12.38 9.85
C GLY A 69 4.19 10.86 9.81
N CYS A 70 4.26 10.26 8.62
CA CYS A 70 4.24 8.82 8.43
C CYS A 70 5.43 8.34 7.61
N VAL A 71 5.81 7.10 7.82
CA VAL A 71 6.74 6.35 6.95
C VAL A 71 5.91 5.35 6.14
N TYR A 72 6.08 5.35 4.83
CA TYR A 72 5.35 4.46 3.92
C TYR A 72 6.28 3.37 3.41
N CYS A 73 5.83 2.12 3.46
CA CYS A 73 6.58 0.95 3.01
C CYS A 73 5.77 0.14 1.99
N PHE A 74 6.49 -0.52 1.09
CA PHE A 74 5.94 -1.44 0.08
C PHE A 74 6.64 -2.79 0.20
N SER A 75 5.87 -3.88 0.16
CA SER A 75 6.38 -5.26 0.26
C SER A 75 5.61 -6.21 -0.66
N GLU A 76 6.29 -7.27 -1.11
CA GLU A 76 5.72 -8.35 -1.93
C GLU A 76 5.99 -9.70 -1.23
N PRO A 77 5.17 -10.07 -0.23
CA PRO A 77 5.59 -11.03 0.80
C PRO A 77 5.29 -12.51 0.47
N TRP A 78 4.60 -12.85 -0.63
CA TRP A 78 4.14 -14.25 -0.85
C TRP A 78 4.71 -14.94 -2.09
N ASP A 79 5.40 -16.04 -1.81
CA ASP A 79 5.68 -17.09 -2.78
C ASP A 79 4.35 -17.63 -3.37
N GLY A 80 4.14 -17.40 -4.67
CA GLY A 80 2.96 -17.88 -5.40
C GLY A 80 2.14 -16.80 -6.11
N PHE A 81 2.39 -15.53 -5.80
CA PHE A 81 1.94 -14.42 -6.62
C PHE A 81 3.08 -13.92 -7.52
N ASN A 82 2.73 -13.21 -8.58
CA ASN A 82 3.70 -12.48 -9.35
C ASN A 82 4.17 -11.27 -8.53
N GLU A 83 5.48 -10.99 -8.59
CA GLU A 83 6.06 -9.74 -8.13
C GLU A 83 5.94 -8.70 -9.27
N ALA A 84 5.31 -7.57 -8.97
CA ALA A 84 5.15 -6.44 -9.87
C ALA A 84 6.29 -5.43 -9.70
N GLY A 85 6.81 -5.29 -8.48
CA GLY A 85 7.54 -4.10 -8.06
C GLY A 85 6.66 -2.85 -8.03
N ILE A 86 7.11 -1.84 -7.30
CA ILE A 86 6.30 -0.66 -6.98
C ILE A 86 5.85 0.13 -8.22
N ASP A 87 6.68 0.22 -9.27
CA ASP A 87 6.34 0.97 -10.48
C ASP A 87 5.15 0.36 -11.22
N LYS A 88 5.17 -0.97 -11.41
CA LYS A 88 4.09 -1.68 -12.09
C LYS A 88 2.84 -1.73 -11.21
N ALA A 89 2.98 -1.84 -9.90
CA ALA A 89 1.85 -1.76 -8.97
C ALA A 89 1.13 -0.40 -9.10
N ILE A 90 1.89 0.70 -9.21
CA ILE A 90 1.34 2.03 -9.48
C ILE A 90 0.62 2.08 -10.84
N GLU A 91 1.19 1.50 -11.90
CA GLU A 91 0.56 1.46 -13.22
C GLU A 91 -0.78 0.71 -13.20
N ILE A 92 -0.81 -0.49 -12.60
CA ILE A 92 -2.03 -1.30 -12.48
C ILE A 92 -3.13 -0.51 -11.76
N LEU A 93 -2.80 0.14 -10.65
CA LEU A 93 -3.81 0.83 -9.85
C LEU A 93 -4.24 2.17 -10.47
N LYS A 94 -3.38 2.84 -11.25
CA LYS A 94 -3.74 4.09 -11.96
C LYS A 94 -4.84 3.90 -12.99
N GLU A 95 -5.01 2.71 -13.53
CA GLU A 95 -6.10 2.41 -14.47
C GLU A 95 -7.49 2.45 -13.81
N LEU A 96 -7.54 2.50 -12.46
CA LEU A 96 -8.75 2.40 -11.65
C LEU A 96 -9.20 3.73 -11.03
N VAL A 97 -8.42 4.80 -11.21
CA VAL A 97 -8.61 6.12 -10.59
C VAL A 97 -8.88 7.18 -11.64
#